data_AF-A0A371CVF4-F1
#
_entry.id   AF-A0A371CVF4-F1
#
_cell.length_a   1.000
_cell.length_b   1.000
_cell.length_c   1.000
_cell.angle_alpha   90.00
_cell.angle_beta   90.00
_cell.angle_gamma   90.00
#
_symmetry.space_group_name_H-M   'P 1'
#
loop_
_entity.id
_entity.type
_entity.pdbx_description
1 polymer ?
#
loop_
_entity_poly.entity_id
_entity_poly.type
_entity_poly.pdbx_seq_one_letter_code
_entity_poly.pdbx_strand_id
1 'polypeptide(L)'
;MDVQTAKRKYAKKATLVNGHTSGITALAFSPGGTYLASAALDGFVCIWDVDACKLLYRYEGNSVVLSLAWAPSRENTVLFGTRNGHIGMLTISNDFSMRGFWAHDYPVESIAVKGNLVASGAFGELKVWQWQDLGKREKFALVRELPEPPKTSHNEHQEVLVTSLHWTGTQERPQLMVTYMYHGVQLYDATTWQSVRTISCQGKIASASLSEDGALLAVSNLAQGFDVYRTDTGQPAGTFRHIVGKPQPTPVLFIHGGRAIVGGSTVGTVHVWDLEQGGRFPLHIPSASFEDMSPVTALITSQMKRLYWLLPYVEVYYIAYAVLNC
;
A
#
# COMPACT_ATOMS: atom_id res chain seq x y z
N MET A 1 -22.03 16.67 32.54
CA MET A 1 -21.98 15.28 32.04
C MET A 1 -20.64 15.13 31.36
N ASP A 2 -19.65 14.60 32.07
CA ASP A 2 -18.32 14.37 31.52
C ASP A 2 -18.37 13.14 30.62
N VAL A 3 -18.30 13.35 29.31
CA VAL A 3 -17.97 12.28 28.37
C VAL A 3 -16.48 12.01 28.56
N GLN A 4 -16.14 11.06 29.44
CA GLN A 4 -14.81 10.46 29.44
C GLN A 4 -14.62 9.77 28.08
N THR A 5 -13.96 10.45 27.15
CA THR A 5 -13.60 9.90 25.85
C THR A 5 -12.63 8.75 26.07
N ALA A 6 -13.11 7.52 25.93
CA ALA A 6 -12.30 6.32 26.12
C ALA A 6 -11.10 6.36 25.18
N LYS A 7 -9.88 6.40 25.74
CA LYS A 7 -8.65 6.21 24.95
C LYS A 7 -8.72 4.87 24.24
N ARG A 8 -8.61 4.88 22.90
CA ARG A 8 -8.50 3.65 22.10
C ARG A 8 -7.30 2.85 22.59
N LYS A 9 -7.52 1.61 23.03
CA LYS A 9 -6.47 0.68 23.46
C LYS A 9 -6.32 -0.41 22.42
N TYR A 10 -5.10 -0.65 21.99
CA TYR A 10 -4.77 -1.72 21.07
C TYR A 10 -4.14 -2.88 21.85
N ALA A 11 -4.52 -4.11 21.51
CA ALA A 11 -3.96 -5.32 22.07
C ALA A 11 -3.58 -6.28 20.94
N LYS A 12 -2.50 -7.03 21.14
CA LYS A 12 -2.08 -8.08 20.21
C LYS A 12 -3.14 -9.20 20.21
N LYS A 13 -3.76 -9.49 19.05
CA LYS A 13 -4.69 -10.61 18.86
C LYS A 13 -3.92 -11.93 18.68
N ALA A 14 -3.00 -12.00 17.73
CA ALA A 14 -2.20 -13.18 17.43
C ALA A 14 -0.87 -12.84 16.74
N THR A 15 0.03 -13.83 16.63
CA THR A 15 1.15 -13.82 15.69
C THR A 15 0.91 -14.90 14.66
N LEU A 16 0.84 -14.51 13.39
CA LEU A 16 0.70 -15.43 12.26
C LEU A 16 2.07 -15.99 11.90
N VAL A 17 2.23 -17.31 11.96
CA VAL A 17 3.52 -18.01 11.78
C VAL A 17 3.45 -19.03 10.66
N ASN A 18 4.61 -19.44 10.15
CA ASN A 18 4.78 -20.51 9.13
C ASN A 18 4.15 -20.23 7.75
N GLY A 19 3.70 -19.00 7.48
CA GLY A 19 3.22 -18.61 6.15
C GLY A 19 4.37 -18.26 5.20
N HIS A 20 5.34 -17.47 5.68
CA HIS A 20 6.43 -16.93 4.87
C HIS A 20 7.81 -17.28 5.44
N THR A 21 8.79 -17.43 4.56
CA THR A 21 10.19 -17.72 4.89
C THR A 21 11.12 -16.53 4.60
N SER A 22 10.59 -15.43 4.06
CA SER A 22 11.32 -14.21 3.77
C SER A 22 10.51 -12.98 4.18
N GLY A 23 11.09 -11.79 3.99
CA GLY A 23 10.47 -10.52 4.37
C GLY A 23 9.12 -10.29 3.69
N ILE A 24 8.10 -9.98 4.48
CA ILE A 24 6.77 -9.58 3.99
C ILE A 24 6.90 -8.29 3.17
N THR A 25 6.22 -8.24 2.03
CA THR A 25 6.25 -7.12 1.09
C THR A 25 4.91 -6.39 1.03
N ALA A 26 3.80 -7.10 1.20
CA ALA A 26 2.46 -6.52 1.18
C ALA A 26 1.48 -7.29 2.08
N LEU A 27 0.48 -6.57 2.59
CA LEU A 27 -0.60 -7.08 3.43
C LEU A 27 -1.90 -6.37 3.04
N ALA A 28 -3.01 -7.10 3.00
CA ALA A 28 -4.31 -6.51 2.71
C ALA A 28 -5.45 -7.33 3.33
N PHE A 29 -6.38 -6.67 4.02
CA PHE A 29 -7.62 -7.30 4.50
C PHE A 29 -8.67 -7.39 3.39
N SER A 30 -9.46 -8.45 3.41
CA SER A 30 -10.67 -8.54 2.59
C SER A 30 -11.68 -7.46 3.01
N PRO A 31 -12.60 -7.06 2.12
CA PRO A 31 -13.58 -6.01 2.39
C PRO A 31 -14.40 -6.21 3.68
N GLY A 32 -14.80 -7.43 3.96
CA GLY A 32 -15.54 -7.84 5.16
C GLY A 32 -14.65 -8.21 6.35
N GLY A 33 -13.32 -8.15 6.19
CA GLY A 33 -12.36 -8.47 7.24
C GLY A 33 -12.24 -9.95 7.60
N THR A 34 -12.90 -10.85 6.84
CA THR A 34 -12.83 -12.31 7.07
C THR A 34 -11.43 -12.85 6.82
N TYR A 35 -10.76 -12.31 5.81
CA TYR A 35 -9.47 -12.78 5.35
C TYR A 35 -8.40 -11.70 5.44
N LEU A 36 -7.18 -12.15 5.69
CA LEU A 36 -5.97 -11.35 5.49
C LEU A 36 -5.16 -12.02 4.37
N ALA A 37 -4.74 -11.24 3.38
CA ALA A 37 -3.75 -11.66 2.41
C ALA A 37 -2.38 -11.10 2.81
N SER A 38 -1.34 -11.94 2.72
CA SER A 38 0.06 -11.53 2.89
C SER A 38 0.91 -12.02 1.74
N ALA A 39 1.88 -11.21 1.34
CA ALA A 39 2.85 -11.51 0.30
C ALA A 39 4.27 -11.24 0.80
N ALA A 40 5.26 -11.93 0.24
CA ALA A 40 6.65 -11.78 0.64
C ALA A 40 7.66 -11.96 -0.50
N LEU A 41 8.93 -11.69 -0.16
CA LEU A 41 10.10 -11.92 -1.02
C LEU A 41 10.36 -13.41 -1.33
N ASP A 42 9.66 -14.33 -0.66
CA ASP A 42 9.71 -15.76 -0.96
C ASP A 42 8.84 -16.15 -2.16
N GLY A 43 8.09 -15.20 -2.75
CA GLY A 43 7.22 -15.45 -3.89
C GLY A 43 5.86 -16.07 -3.52
N PHE A 44 5.58 -16.24 -2.23
CA PHE A 44 4.30 -16.78 -1.79
C PHE A 44 3.26 -15.68 -1.56
N VAL A 45 2.00 -16.05 -1.76
CA VAL A 45 0.81 -15.35 -1.25
C VAL A 45 0.13 -16.26 -0.25
N CYS A 46 -0.03 -15.80 0.99
CA CYS A 46 -0.77 -16.51 2.03
C CYS A 46 -2.12 -15.84 2.28
N ILE A 47 -3.15 -16.65 2.47
CA ILE A 47 -4.48 -16.23 2.90
C ILE A 47 -4.74 -16.79 4.28
N TRP A 48 -5.11 -15.91 5.20
CA TRP A 48 -5.35 -16.21 6.61
C TRP A 48 -6.80 -15.96 6.96
N ASP A 49 -7.35 -16.81 7.81
CA ASP A 49 -8.58 -16.54 8.53
C ASP A 49 -8.29 -15.57 9.69
N VAL A 50 -8.96 -14.43 9.71
CA VAL A 50 -8.71 -13.35 10.68
C VAL A 50 -9.23 -13.68 12.08
N ASP A 51 -10.30 -14.47 12.18
CA ASP A 51 -10.90 -14.82 13.46
C ASP A 51 -10.25 -16.04 14.08
N ALA A 52 -10.07 -17.08 13.30
CA ALA A 52 -9.35 -18.27 13.71
C ALA A 52 -7.83 -18.04 13.83
N CYS A 53 -7.30 -16.95 13.25
CA CYS A 53 -5.87 -16.65 13.19
C CYS A 53 -5.05 -17.80 12.58
N LYS A 54 -5.57 -18.41 11.50
CA LYS A 54 -5.01 -19.61 10.87
C LYS A 54 -4.69 -19.38 9.41
N LEU A 55 -3.61 -20.00 8.94
CA LEU A 55 -3.30 -20.08 7.52
C LEU A 55 -4.33 -21.00 6.84
N LEU A 56 -5.05 -20.46 5.86
CA LEU A 56 -6.01 -21.22 5.05
C LEU A 56 -5.35 -21.71 3.76
N TYR A 57 -4.68 -20.79 3.07
CA TYR A 57 -4.07 -21.07 1.77
C TYR A 57 -2.67 -20.49 1.71
N ARG A 58 -1.78 -21.20 1.04
CA ARG A 58 -0.44 -20.74 0.70
C ARG A 58 -0.19 -21.05 -0.77
N TYR A 59 0.01 -19.99 -1.54
CA TYR A 59 0.14 -20.06 -2.99
C TYR A 59 1.56 -19.68 -3.39
N GLU A 60 2.19 -20.50 -4.23
CA GLU A 60 3.52 -20.27 -4.76
C GLU A 60 3.43 -19.61 -6.15
N GLY A 61 3.87 -18.36 -6.23
CA GLY A 61 4.03 -17.65 -7.49
C GLY A 61 5.42 -17.84 -8.08
N ASN A 62 5.55 -17.61 -9.38
CA ASN A 62 6.85 -17.67 -10.08
C ASN A 62 7.70 -16.40 -9.91
N SER A 63 7.27 -15.47 -9.06
CA SER A 63 7.96 -14.19 -8.84
C SER A 63 7.57 -13.61 -7.49
N VAL A 64 8.44 -12.75 -6.97
CA VAL A 64 8.19 -11.95 -5.78
C VAL A 64 6.93 -11.10 -5.99
N VAL A 65 6.02 -11.15 -5.04
CA VAL A 65 4.83 -10.29 -5.01
C VAL A 65 5.18 -9.01 -4.26
N LEU A 66 4.85 -7.86 -4.84
CA LEU A 66 5.24 -6.53 -4.32
C LEU A 66 4.03 -5.70 -3.88
N SER A 67 2.86 -5.98 -4.42
CA SER A 67 1.63 -5.24 -4.10
C SER A 67 0.43 -6.17 -4.03
N LEU A 68 -0.53 -5.85 -3.16
CA LEU A 68 -1.78 -6.58 -2.96
C LEU A 68 -2.94 -5.60 -2.88
N ALA A 69 -4.06 -5.93 -3.52
CA ALA A 69 -5.33 -5.22 -3.34
C ALA A 69 -6.50 -6.19 -3.47
N TRP A 70 -7.39 -6.17 -2.48
CA TRP A 70 -8.65 -6.89 -2.57
C TRP A 70 -9.61 -6.17 -3.51
N ALA A 71 -10.44 -6.95 -4.20
CA ALA A 71 -11.55 -6.42 -4.96
C ALA A 71 -12.63 -5.93 -3.98
N PRO A 72 -12.98 -4.62 -3.94
CA PRO A 72 -13.82 -4.07 -2.87
C PRO A 72 -15.23 -4.68 -2.77
N SER A 73 -15.74 -5.24 -3.87
CA SER A 73 -17.07 -5.86 -3.95
C SER A 73 -17.04 -7.39 -3.87
N ARG A 74 -15.86 -8.00 -3.73
CA ARG A 74 -15.67 -9.46 -3.75
C ARG A 74 -14.82 -9.88 -2.55
N GLU A 75 -15.46 -10.48 -1.57
CA GLU A 75 -14.81 -10.96 -0.34
C GLU A 75 -13.77 -12.05 -0.60
N ASN A 76 -13.82 -12.67 -1.77
CA ASN A 76 -13.02 -13.82 -2.11
C ASN A 76 -12.00 -13.54 -3.23
N THR A 77 -11.80 -12.29 -3.65
CA THR A 77 -10.89 -11.98 -4.78
C THR A 77 -9.82 -10.99 -4.36
N VAL A 78 -8.56 -11.38 -4.53
CA VAL A 78 -7.38 -10.52 -4.31
C VAL A 78 -6.52 -10.45 -5.57
N LEU A 79 -6.09 -9.26 -5.93
CA LEU A 79 -5.15 -9.00 -7.01
C LEU A 79 -3.78 -8.67 -6.45
N PHE A 80 -2.75 -8.97 -7.23
CA PHE A 80 -1.37 -8.74 -6.83
C PHE A 80 -0.48 -8.36 -8.00
N GLY A 81 0.50 -7.50 -7.74
CA GLY A 81 1.55 -7.14 -8.67
C GLY A 81 2.87 -7.82 -8.31
N THR A 82 3.64 -8.25 -9.31
CA THR A 82 4.89 -8.98 -9.11
C THR A 82 6.12 -8.20 -9.59
N ARG A 83 7.29 -8.67 -9.15
CA ARG A 83 8.59 -8.10 -9.51
C ARG A 83 8.93 -8.26 -11.00
N ASN A 84 8.40 -9.27 -11.67
CA ASN A 84 8.60 -9.48 -13.10
C ASN A 84 7.54 -8.81 -13.98
N GLY A 85 6.76 -7.87 -13.44
CA GLY A 85 5.80 -7.10 -14.25
C GLY A 85 4.46 -7.79 -14.51
N HIS A 86 4.18 -8.91 -13.85
CA HIS A 86 2.89 -9.57 -13.94
C HIS A 86 1.88 -8.96 -12.97
N ILE A 87 0.63 -8.99 -13.41
CA ILE A 87 -0.53 -8.83 -12.52
C ILE A 87 -1.18 -10.20 -12.40
N GLY A 88 -1.37 -10.63 -11.16
CA GLY A 88 -2.08 -11.84 -10.81
C GLY A 88 -3.40 -11.54 -10.10
N MET A 89 -4.29 -12.51 -10.14
CA MET A 89 -5.56 -12.53 -9.43
C MET A 89 -5.78 -13.91 -8.85
N LEU A 90 -6.18 -13.92 -7.58
CA LEU A 90 -6.48 -15.09 -6.80
C LEU A 90 -7.94 -15.01 -6.35
N THR A 91 -8.69 -16.07 -6.65
CA THR A 91 -10.07 -16.25 -6.17
C THR A 91 -10.13 -17.40 -5.17
N ILE A 92 -10.62 -17.10 -3.97
CA ILE A 92 -10.86 -18.05 -2.89
C ILE A 92 -12.20 -18.73 -3.15
N SER A 93 -12.15 -20.03 -3.42
CA SER A 93 -13.33 -20.87 -3.55
C SER A 93 -12.97 -22.31 -3.21
N ASN A 94 -13.92 -23.24 -3.28
CA ASN A 94 -13.64 -24.67 -3.11
C ASN A 94 -12.61 -25.17 -4.14
N ASP A 95 -12.64 -24.59 -5.35
CA ASP A 95 -11.60 -24.77 -6.36
C ASP A 95 -10.67 -23.54 -6.36
N PHE A 96 -9.38 -23.78 -6.18
CA PHE A 96 -8.39 -22.71 -6.19
C PHE A 96 -8.08 -22.30 -7.64
N SER A 97 -8.32 -21.04 -8.00
CA SER A 97 -7.94 -20.49 -9.30
C SER A 97 -7.03 -19.28 -9.16
N MET A 98 -5.83 -19.40 -9.73
CA MET A 98 -4.90 -18.30 -9.92
C MET A 98 -4.77 -18.01 -11.41
N ARG A 99 -4.83 -16.73 -11.76
CA ARG A 99 -4.56 -16.26 -13.11
C ARG A 99 -3.63 -15.08 -13.06
N GLY A 100 -2.91 -14.86 -14.15
CA GLY A 100 -2.16 -13.64 -14.33
C GLY A 100 -1.79 -13.43 -15.78
N PHE A 101 -1.31 -12.24 -16.05
CA PHE A 101 -0.83 -11.83 -17.35
C PHE A 101 0.35 -10.89 -17.17
N TRP A 102 1.18 -10.79 -18.20
CA TRP A 102 2.27 -9.83 -18.21
C TRP A 102 1.69 -8.45 -18.54
N ALA A 103 1.86 -7.49 -17.63
CA ALA A 103 1.25 -6.16 -17.71
C ALA A 103 2.27 -5.04 -17.97
N HIS A 104 3.48 -5.17 -17.42
CA HIS A 104 4.49 -4.12 -17.37
C HIS A 104 5.90 -4.67 -17.62
N ASP A 105 6.80 -3.86 -18.18
CA ASP A 105 8.22 -4.24 -18.31
C ASP A 105 9.02 -4.02 -17.00
N TYR A 106 8.39 -3.34 -16.04
CA TYR A 106 8.93 -3.03 -14.72
C TYR A 106 8.15 -3.72 -13.59
N PRO A 107 8.73 -3.82 -12.38
CA PRO A 107 8.04 -4.35 -11.21
C PRO A 107 6.72 -3.63 -10.92
N VAL A 108 5.64 -4.38 -10.66
CA VAL A 108 4.32 -3.81 -10.31
C VAL A 108 4.25 -3.53 -8.81
N GLU A 109 4.73 -2.35 -8.43
CA GLU A 109 4.89 -1.94 -7.03
C GLU A 109 3.61 -1.36 -6.41
N SER A 110 2.65 -0.95 -7.22
CA SER A 110 1.37 -0.41 -6.74
C SER A 110 0.22 -0.94 -7.57
N ILE A 111 -0.84 -1.37 -6.89
CA ILE A 111 -2.09 -1.81 -7.52
C ILE A 111 -3.27 -1.27 -6.73
N ALA A 112 -4.30 -0.80 -7.42
CA ALA A 112 -5.52 -0.31 -6.81
C ALA A 112 -6.73 -0.78 -7.60
N VAL A 113 -7.81 -1.12 -6.90
CA VAL A 113 -8.96 -1.80 -7.49
C VAL A 113 -10.26 -1.06 -7.21
N LYS A 114 -11.09 -0.85 -8.24
CA LYS A 114 -12.45 -0.28 -8.12
C LYS A 114 -13.41 -0.98 -9.06
N GLY A 115 -14.41 -1.67 -8.50
CA GLY A 115 -15.32 -2.48 -9.29
C GLY A 115 -14.55 -3.56 -10.05
N ASN A 116 -14.55 -3.47 -11.38
CA ASN A 116 -13.76 -4.33 -12.27
C ASN A 116 -12.56 -3.63 -12.91
N LEU A 117 -12.21 -2.42 -12.45
CA LEU A 117 -11.04 -1.68 -12.89
C LEU A 117 -9.85 -1.95 -11.98
N VAL A 118 -8.67 -2.06 -12.59
CA VAL A 118 -7.37 -2.18 -11.93
C VAL A 118 -6.49 -1.07 -12.42
N ALA A 119 -6.03 -0.22 -11.53
CA ALA A 119 -4.89 0.64 -11.81
C ALA A 119 -3.62 -0.06 -11.34
N SER A 120 -2.58 -0.06 -12.18
CA SER A 120 -1.28 -0.64 -11.87
C SER A 120 -0.17 0.34 -12.20
N GLY A 121 0.76 0.49 -11.25
CA GLY A 121 1.91 1.37 -11.33
C GLY A 121 3.18 0.54 -11.29
N ALA A 122 4.04 0.74 -12.28
CA ALA A 122 5.33 0.08 -12.39
C ALA A 122 6.37 1.07 -12.90
N PHE A 123 7.24 1.55 -12.01
CA PHE A 123 8.16 2.65 -12.33
C PHE A 123 7.38 3.88 -12.85
N GLY A 124 7.64 4.33 -14.08
CA GLY A 124 6.89 5.40 -14.74
C GLY A 124 5.65 4.92 -15.50
N GLU A 125 5.47 3.61 -15.66
CA GLU A 125 4.30 3.07 -16.35
C GLU A 125 3.08 3.12 -15.44
N LEU A 126 2.00 3.72 -15.96
CA LEU A 126 0.70 3.75 -15.31
C LEU A 126 -0.36 3.22 -16.27
N LYS A 127 -0.91 2.05 -15.97
CA LYS A 127 -1.92 1.41 -16.80
C LYS A 127 -3.20 1.16 -16.01
N VAL A 128 -4.32 1.26 -16.71
CA VAL A 128 -5.64 0.89 -16.20
C VAL A 128 -6.19 -0.23 -17.04
N TRP A 129 -6.61 -1.28 -16.37
CA TRP A 129 -7.16 -2.50 -16.94
C TRP A 129 -8.60 -2.66 -16.51
N GLN A 130 -9.39 -3.33 -17.34
CA GLN A 130 -10.70 -3.81 -16.98
C GLN A 130 -10.69 -5.33 -17.04
N TRP A 131 -11.12 -5.98 -15.97
CA TRP A 131 -11.34 -7.42 -16.00
C TRP A 131 -12.81 -7.75 -16.26
N GLN A 132 -13.03 -8.88 -16.91
CA GLN A 132 -14.34 -9.49 -17.07
C GLN A 132 -14.29 -10.91 -16.54
N ASP A 133 -15.28 -11.24 -15.73
CA ASP A 133 -15.49 -12.58 -15.21
C ASP A 133 -16.31 -13.37 -16.21
N LEU A 134 -15.66 -14.23 -16.99
CA LEU A 134 -16.30 -15.13 -17.95
C LEU A 134 -16.37 -16.56 -17.38
N GLY A 135 -16.48 -16.68 -16.04
CA GLY A 135 -16.49 -17.95 -15.32
C GLY A 135 -15.11 -18.61 -15.34
N LYS A 136 -14.93 -19.65 -16.18
CA LYS A 136 -13.64 -20.38 -16.26
C LYS A 136 -12.51 -19.61 -16.94
N ARG A 137 -12.72 -18.36 -17.36
CA ARG A 137 -11.67 -17.47 -17.86
C ARG A 137 -11.96 -16.04 -17.42
N GLU A 138 -11.01 -15.39 -16.77
CA GLU A 138 -11.04 -13.93 -16.66
C GLU A 138 -10.20 -13.35 -17.79
N LYS A 139 -10.72 -12.27 -18.42
CA LYS A 139 -9.99 -11.53 -19.45
C LYS A 139 -9.69 -10.14 -18.90
N PHE A 140 -8.41 -9.78 -18.90
CA PHE A 140 -7.97 -8.42 -18.66
C PHE A 140 -7.80 -7.71 -20.00
N ALA A 141 -8.39 -6.52 -20.12
CA ALA A 141 -8.25 -5.65 -21.28
C ALA A 141 -7.64 -4.31 -20.83
N LEU A 142 -6.64 -3.83 -21.56
CA LEU A 142 -6.09 -2.49 -21.32
C LEU A 142 -7.15 -1.44 -21.67
N VAL A 143 -7.54 -0.63 -20.70
CA VAL A 143 -8.45 0.51 -20.88
C VAL A 143 -7.65 1.74 -21.25
N ARG A 144 -6.55 1.99 -20.54
CA ARG A 144 -5.76 3.21 -20.70
C ARG A 144 -4.32 3.01 -20.26
N GLU A 145 -3.41 3.62 -21.00
CA GLU A 145 -2.09 3.99 -20.51
C GLU A 145 -2.13 5.49 -20.24
N LEU A 146 -1.87 5.90 -19.00
CA LEU A 146 -1.95 7.30 -18.61
C LEU A 146 -0.64 8.01 -18.96
N PRO A 147 -0.71 9.28 -19.39
CA PRO A 147 0.48 10.06 -19.69
C PRO A 147 1.30 10.35 -18.43
N GLU A 148 2.56 10.73 -18.63
CA GLU A 148 3.40 11.25 -17.55
C GLU A 148 2.74 12.45 -16.84
N PRO A 149 3.02 12.65 -15.54
CA PRO A 149 2.54 13.80 -14.83
C PRO A 149 3.13 15.10 -15.40
N PRO A 150 2.43 16.24 -15.25
CA PRO A 150 2.96 17.56 -15.56
C PRO A 150 4.32 17.79 -14.90
N LYS A 151 5.29 18.22 -15.72
CA LYS A 151 6.63 18.63 -15.26
C LYS A 151 6.68 20.13 -15.08
N THR A 152 7.45 20.55 -14.09
CA THR A 152 7.76 21.95 -13.75
C THR A 152 9.28 22.12 -13.75
N SER A 153 9.76 23.36 -13.74
CA SER A 153 11.21 23.64 -13.62
C SER A 153 11.88 23.00 -12.39
N HIS A 154 11.11 22.63 -11.37
CA HIS A 154 11.62 22.03 -10.15
C HIS A 154 11.82 20.50 -10.26
N ASN A 155 11.11 19.84 -11.18
CA ASN A 155 11.11 18.38 -11.30
C ASN A 155 11.25 17.86 -12.74
N GLU A 156 11.49 18.72 -13.73
CA GLU A 156 11.63 18.33 -15.13
C GLU A 156 12.73 17.29 -15.38
N HIS A 157 13.79 17.31 -14.58
CA HIS A 157 14.90 16.36 -14.64
C HIS A 157 14.74 15.17 -13.70
N GLN A 158 13.64 15.10 -12.94
CA GLN A 158 13.36 14.01 -12.02
C GLN A 158 12.63 12.88 -12.74
N GLU A 159 12.94 11.65 -12.36
CA GLU A 159 12.25 10.46 -12.85
C GLU A 159 10.75 10.50 -12.50
N VAL A 160 9.93 9.93 -13.37
CA VAL A 160 8.50 9.72 -13.10
C VAL A 160 8.36 8.35 -12.44
N LEU A 161 8.15 8.34 -11.12
CA LEU A 161 8.04 7.11 -10.34
C LEU A 161 6.70 7.07 -9.61
N VAL A 162 5.84 6.12 -9.96
CA VAL A 162 4.58 5.86 -9.25
C VAL A 162 4.88 5.17 -7.92
N THR A 163 4.31 5.68 -6.83
CA THR A 163 4.56 5.18 -5.47
C THR A 163 3.31 4.67 -4.77
N SER A 164 2.14 5.18 -5.14
CA SER A 164 0.85 4.65 -4.65
C SER A 164 -0.27 5.03 -5.60
N LEU A 165 -1.31 4.20 -5.60
CA LEU A 165 -2.52 4.35 -6.39
C LEU A 165 -3.72 4.21 -5.47
N HIS A 166 -4.70 5.09 -5.60
CA HIS A 166 -5.93 5.05 -4.83
C HIS A 166 -7.11 5.43 -5.72
N TRP A 167 -8.21 4.68 -5.59
CA TRP A 167 -9.46 5.08 -6.21
C TRP A 167 -10.25 5.96 -5.25
N THR A 168 -10.81 7.04 -5.77
CA THR A 168 -11.65 7.98 -5.02
C THR A 168 -12.82 8.46 -5.88
N GLY A 169 -13.53 9.49 -5.42
CA GLY A 169 -14.70 10.05 -6.07
C GLY A 169 -15.94 9.18 -5.93
N THR A 170 -17.05 9.67 -6.48
CA THR A 170 -18.34 8.99 -6.38
C THR A 170 -18.43 7.82 -7.37
N GLN A 171 -19.54 7.07 -7.32
CA GLN A 171 -19.84 6.07 -8.35
C GLN A 171 -20.05 6.74 -9.72
N GLU A 172 -20.66 7.93 -9.76
CA GLU A 172 -20.93 8.69 -10.98
C GLU A 172 -19.68 9.41 -11.53
N ARG A 173 -18.77 9.81 -10.64
CA ARG A 173 -17.52 10.51 -10.98
C ARG A 173 -16.33 9.82 -10.32
N PRO A 174 -15.97 8.62 -10.80
CA PRO A 174 -14.81 7.91 -10.28
C PRO A 174 -13.54 8.68 -10.62
N GLN A 175 -12.61 8.72 -9.68
CA GLN A 175 -11.30 9.34 -9.87
C GLN A 175 -10.19 8.37 -9.48
N LEU A 176 -9.10 8.41 -10.24
CA LEU A 176 -7.86 7.72 -9.92
C LEU A 176 -6.85 8.73 -9.39
N MET A 177 -6.41 8.53 -8.15
CA MET A 177 -5.36 9.31 -7.52
C MET A 177 -4.03 8.55 -7.65
N VAL A 178 -3.03 9.26 -8.15
CA VAL A 178 -1.69 8.74 -8.43
C VAL A 178 -0.67 9.58 -7.69
N THR A 179 0.13 8.93 -6.85
CA THR A 179 1.20 9.59 -6.13
C THR A 179 2.53 9.29 -6.80
N TYR A 180 3.29 10.32 -7.11
CA TYR A 180 4.61 10.21 -7.71
C TYR A 180 5.70 10.66 -6.73
N MET A 181 6.84 9.98 -6.72
CA MET A 181 7.95 10.30 -5.81
C MET A 181 8.40 11.76 -5.90
N TYR A 182 8.47 12.31 -7.11
CA TYR A 182 9.01 13.64 -7.40
C TYR A 182 8.02 14.62 -8.03
N HIS A 183 6.80 14.15 -8.34
CA HIS A 183 5.82 14.91 -9.12
C HIS A 183 4.52 15.18 -8.35
N GLY A 184 4.53 14.99 -7.03
CA GLY A 184 3.37 15.22 -6.19
C GLY A 184 2.28 14.18 -6.42
N VAL A 185 1.03 14.59 -6.28
CA VAL A 185 -0.14 13.74 -6.48
C VAL A 185 -0.97 14.29 -7.62
N GLN A 186 -1.41 13.41 -8.51
CA GLN A 186 -2.31 13.73 -9.62
C GLN A 186 -3.64 13.00 -9.44
N LEU A 187 -4.74 13.71 -9.64
CA LEU A 187 -6.07 13.13 -9.69
C LEU A 187 -6.54 13.15 -11.13
N TYR A 188 -6.95 11.99 -11.64
CA TYR A 188 -7.51 11.83 -12.97
C TYR A 188 -8.98 11.45 -12.86
N ASP A 189 -9.83 12.05 -13.70
CA ASP A 189 -11.19 11.60 -13.87
C ASP A 189 -11.17 10.26 -14.60
N ALA A 190 -11.75 9.21 -14.03
CA ALA A 190 -11.64 7.86 -14.58
C ALA A 190 -12.62 7.59 -15.74
N THR A 191 -13.45 8.57 -16.11
CA THR A 191 -14.32 8.50 -17.28
C THR A 191 -13.64 9.12 -18.50
N THR A 192 -13.00 10.27 -18.31
CA THR A 192 -12.37 11.08 -19.37
C THR A 192 -10.85 10.92 -19.44
N TRP A 193 -10.23 10.39 -18.38
CA TRP A 193 -8.79 10.29 -18.16
C TRP A 193 -8.04 11.62 -18.22
N GLN A 194 -8.76 12.73 -18.01
CA GLN A 194 -8.16 14.06 -17.91
C GLN A 194 -7.69 14.31 -16.48
N SER A 195 -6.58 15.05 -16.35
CA SER A 195 -6.13 15.53 -15.04
C SER A 195 -7.15 16.53 -14.50
N VAL A 196 -7.63 16.26 -13.30
CA VAL A 196 -8.59 17.09 -12.56
C VAL A 196 -7.86 18.02 -11.62
N ARG A 197 -6.82 17.52 -10.95
CA ARG A 197 -6.10 18.25 -9.92
C ARG A 197 -4.68 17.74 -9.74
N THR A 198 -3.77 18.66 -9.45
CA THR A 198 -2.43 18.40 -8.95
C THR A 198 -2.33 18.86 -7.50
N ILE A 199 -1.80 18.02 -6.61
CA ILE A 199 -1.42 18.38 -5.24
C ILE A 199 0.10 18.37 -5.17
N SER A 200 0.67 19.57 -5.09
CA SER A 200 2.12 19.76 -4.95
C SER A 200 2.56 19.34 -3.55
N CYS A 201 3.36 18.28 -3.48
CA CYS A 201 3.93 17.81 -2.23
C CYS A 201 5.40 18.24 -2.14
N GLN A 202 5.86 18.54 -0.94
CA GLN A 202 7.25 18.93 -0.70
C GLN A 202 8.14 17.69 -0.52
N GLY A 203 9.30 17.66 -1.19
CA GLY A 203 10.28 16.59 -1.03
C GLY A 203 9.93 15.30 -1.76
N LYS A 204 10.57 14.20 -1.34
CA LYS A 204 10.44 12.89 -1.99
C LYS A 204 9.36 12.07 -1.30
N ILE A 205 8.38 11.62 -2.06
CA ILE A 205 7.26 10.84 -1.56
C ILE A 205 7.57 9.35 -1.65
N ALA A 206 7.41 8.62 -0.54
CA ALA A 206 7.63 7.17 -0.53
C ALA A 206 6.34 6.38 -0.76
N SER A 207 5.22 6.86 -0.23
CA SER A 207 3.90 6.22 -0.28
C SER A 207 2.85 7.23 0.14
N ALA A 208 1.58 6.95 -0.15
CA ALA A 208 0.46 7.71 0.38
C ALA A 208 -0.69 6.77 0.77
N SER A 209 -1.51 7.24 1.71
CA SER A 209 -2.74 6.58 2.15
C SER A 209 -3.90 7.57 2.08
N LEU A 210 -4.97 7.17 1.42
CA LEU A 210 -6.23 7.91 1.33
C LEU A 210 -7.12 7.54 2.52
N SER A 211 -7.81 8.51 3.10
CA SER A 211 -8.85 8.25 4.11
C SER A 211 -10.05 7.55 3.47
N GLU A 212 -10.80 6.80 4.27
CA GLU A 212 -11.94 6.00 3.77
C GLU A 212 -13.03 6.85 3.10
N ASP A 213 -13.28 8.05 3.63
CA ASP A 213 -14.18 9.04 3.04
C ASP A 213 -13.61 9.77 1.82
N GLY A 214 -12.33 9.53 1.50
CA GLY A 214 -11.61 10.16 0.40
C GLY A 214 -11.26 11.63 0.62
N ALA A 215 -11.52 12.21 1.81
CA ALA A 215 -11.35 13.64 2.08
C ALA A 215 -9.91 14.06 2.39
N LEU A 216 -9.11 13.14 2.95
CA LEU A 216 -7.74 13.39 3.37
C LEU A 216 -6.77 12.41 2.72
N LEU A 217 -5.56 12.91 2.43
CA LEU A 217 -4.45 12.14 1.90
C LEU A 217 -3.23 12.32 2.80
N ALA A 218 -2.74 11.24 3.38
CA ALA A 218 -1.51 11.20 4.14
C ALA A 218 -0.38 10.77 3.21
N VAL A 219 0.69 11.55 3.15
CA VAL A 219 1.80 11.38 2.24
C VAL A 219 3.07 11.19 3.06
N SER A 220 3.73 10.04 2.85
CA SER A 220 5.02 9.74 3.47
C SER A 220 6.12 10.55 2.81
N ASN A 221 6.71 11.47 3.58
CA ASN A 221 7.78 12.33 3.15
C ASN A 221 9.13 11.80 3.68
N LEU A 222 9.99 11.36 2.76
CA LEU A 222 11.28 10.76 3.10
C LEU A 222 12.17 11.65 3.97
N ALA A 223 12.03 12.98 3.89
CA ALA A 223 12.87 13.90 4.64
C ALA A 223 12.27 14.33 5.98
N GLN A 224 10.94 14.46 6.07
CA GLN A 224 10.29 15.21 7.16
C GLN A 224 9.28 14.41 7.97
N GLY A 225 8.99 13.15 7.63
CA GLY A 225 7.96 12.34 8.30
C GLY A 225 6.77 12.12 7.39
N PHE A 226 5.61 12.68 7.71
CA PHE A 226 4.47 12.67 6.79
C PHE A 226 3.65 13.95 6.84
N ASP A 227 3.04 14.26 5.70
CA ASP A 227 2.19 15.42 5.48
C ASP A 227 0.77 14.95 5.17
N VAL A 228 -0.24 15.67 5.66
CA VAL A 228 -1.65 15.39 5.38
C VAL A 228 -2.19 16.53 4.53
N TYR A 229 -2.87 16.20 3.44
CA TYR A 229 -3.50 17.14 2.52
C TYR A 229 -5.00 16.88 2.46
N ARG A 230 -5.77 17.94 2.24
CA ARG A 230 -7.18 17.81 1.85
C ARG A 230 -7.25 17.52 0.36
N THR A 231 -8.00 16.50 -0.03
CA THR A 231 -8.08 16.04 -1.43
C THR A 231 -8.89 16.98 -2.32
N ASP A 232 -9.89 17.64 -1.73
CA ASP A 232 -10.81 18.58 -2.40
C ASP A 232 -10.11 19.86 -2.88
N THR A 233 -9.20 20.39 -2.06
CA THR A 233 -8.54 21.69 -2.22
C THR A 233 -7.05 21.54 -2.54
N GLY A 234 -6.44 20.40 -2.21
CA GLY A 234 -5.00 20.18 -2.29
C GLY A 234 -4.20 20.92 -1.22
N GLN A 235 -4.87 21.56 -0.25
CA GLN A 235 -4.20 22.34 0.79
C GLN A 235 -3.67 21.43 1.90
N PRO A 236 -2.52 21.77 2.50
CA PRO A 236 -2.00 21.03 3.65
C PRO A 236 -2.97 21.16 4.83
N ALA A 237 -3.32 20.01 5.42
CA ALA A 237 -4.11 19.88 6.64
C ALA A 237 -3.23 19.75 7.89
N GLY A 238 -2.00 19.24 7.74
CA GLY A 238 -1.04 19.13 8.84
C GLY A 238 0.25 18.45 8.44
N THR A 239 1.32 18.68 9.21
CA THR A 239 2.63 18.03 9.03
C THR A 239 3.04 17.37 10.34
N PHE A 240 3.42 16.11 10.26
CA PHE A 240 3.81 15.29 11.40
C PHE A 240 5.25 14.85 11.25
N ARG A 241 6.13 15.50 12.03
CA ARG A 241 7.57 15.25 11.95
C ARG A 241 7.97 14.02 12.74
N HIS A 242 8.79 13.17 12.13
CA HIS A 242 9.48 12.09 12.83
C HIS A 242 10.72 12.62 13.57
N ILE A 243 11.06 11.97 14.69
CA ILE A 243 12.22 12.33 15.55
C ILE A 243 13.51 11.67 15.02
N VAL A 244 13.55 11.30 13.73
CA VAL A 244 14.74 10.64 13.16
C VAL A 244 15.54 11.70 12.41
N GLY A 245 16.76 11.98 12.86
CA GLY A 245 17.67 12.96 12.24
C GLY A 245 18.24 12.53 10.87
N LYS A 246 17.68 11.48 10.25
CA LYS A 246 18.09 10.94 8.94
C LYS A 246 16.84 10.72 8.06
N PRO A 247 16.92 10.98 6.75
CA PRO A 247 15.83 10.68 5.82
C PRO A 247 15.48 9.19 5.81
N GLN A 248 14.21 8.86 6.02
CA GLN A 248 13.72 7.48 6.07
C GLN A 248 12.24 7.41 5.66
N PRO A 249 11.83 6.41 4.85
CA PRO A 249 10.41 6.18 4.59
C PRO A 249 9.69 5.83 5.88
N THR A 250 8.66 6.62 6.17
CA THR A 250 7.72 6.33 7.25
C THR A 250 6.43 5.84 6.59
N PRO A 251 6.13 4.53 6.56
CA PRO A 251 4.83 4.08 6.06
C PRO A 251 3.72 4.80 6.82
N VAL A 252 2.68 5.24 6.11
CA VAL A 252 1.52 5.92 6.68
C VAL A 252 0.23 5.25 6.23
N LEU A 253 -0.70 5.11 7.16
CA LEU A 253 -2.00 4.50 6.90
C LEU A 253 -3.08 5.22 7.71
N PHE A 254 -4.15 5.67 7.05
CA PHE A 254 -5.35 6.07 7.74
C PHE A 254 -6.07 4.87 8.35
N ILE A 255 -6.56 5.04 9.57
CA ILE A 255 -7.29 4.04 10.34
C ILE A 255 -8.51 4.69 11.00
N HIS A 256 -9.44 3.87 11.50
CA HIS A 256 -10.68 4.33 12.17
C HIS A 256 -11.50 5.31 11.33
N GLY A 257 -11.71 5.00 10.05
CA GLY A 257 -12.46 5.87 9.13
C GLY A 257 -11.82 7.24 8.93
N GLY A 258 -10.49 7.31 8.90
CA GLY A 258 -9.74 8.56 8.71
C GLY A 258 -9.49 9.39 9.97
N ARG A 259 -9.93 8.91 11.15
CA ARG A 259 -9.79 9.65 12.43
C ARG A 259 -8.43 9.51 13.08
N ALA A 260 -7.63 8.53 12.66
CA ALA A 260 -6.26 8.40 13.10
C ALA A 260 -5.35 7.94 11.98
N ILE A 261 -4.06 8.22 12.13
CA ILE A 261 -3.02 7.76 11.23
C ILE A 261 -2.09 6.86 12.03
N VAL A 262 -1.75 5.71 11.46
CA VAL A 262 -0.65 4.89 11.94
C VAL A 262 0.55 5.14 11.05
N GLY A 263 1.70 5.27 11.68
CA GLY A 263 2.97 5.37 10.99
C GLY A 263 4.10 4.80 11.82
N GLY A 264 5.07 4.20 11.15
CA GLY A 264 6.16 3.45 11.79
C GLY A 264 7.54 3.92 11.36
N SER A 265 8.54 3.69 12.21
CA SER A 265 9.95 3.77 11.84
C SER A 265 10.54 2.37 11.70
N THR A 266 11.61 2.22 10.92
CA THR A 266 12.27 0.92 10.71
C THR A 266 12.92 0.36 11.97
N VAL A 267 13.03 1.15 13.05
CA VAL A 267 13.46 0.68 14.37
C VAL A 267 12.33 0.05 15.19
N GLY A 268 11.21 -0.30 14.56
CA GLY A 268 10.12 -1.06 15.18
C GLY A 268 9.17 -0.24 16.07
N THR A 269 9.32 1.08 16.10
CA THR A 269 8.39 1.97 16.79
C THR A 269 7.24 2.34 15.87
N VAL A 270 6.03 1.89 16.24
CA VAL A 270 4.78 2.29 15.59
C VAL A 270 4.11 3.35 16.45
N HIS A 271 3.63 4.40 15.82
CA HIS A 271 2.90 5.47 16.47
C HIS A 271 1.51 5.60 15.86
N VAL A 272 0.56 5.98 16.70
CA VAL A 272 -0.78 6.35 16.27
C VAL A 272 -0.96 7.84 16.56
N TRP A 273 -1.37 8.58 15.54
CA TRP A 273 -1.75 9.98 15.63
C TRP A 273 -3.27 10.08 15.57
N ASP A 274 -3.88 10.57 16.63
CA ASP A 274 -5.31 10.88 16.65
C ASP A 274 -5.53 12.27 16.06
N LEU A 275 -6.27 12.34 14.94
CA LEU A 275 -6.53 13.58 14.22
C LEU A 275 -7.70 14.38 14.80
N GLU A 276 -8.58 13.75 15.61
CA GLU A 276 -9.69 14.43 16.28
C GLU A 276 -9.21 15.08 17.58
N GLN A 277 -8.36 14.38 18.33
CA GLN A 277 -7.97 14.77 19.69
C GLN A 277 -6.59 15.45 19.76
N GLY A 278 -5.82 15.46 18.66
CA GLY A 278 -4.51 16.09 18.60
C GLY A 278 -3.50 15.42 19.54
N GLY A 279 -3.28 14.12 19.37
CA GLY A 279 -2.40 13.33 20.25
C GLY A 279 -1.59 12.28 19.50
N ARG A 280 -0.34 12.05 19.95
CA ARG A 280 0.53 10.97 19.48
C ARG A 280 0.73 9.97 20.61
N PHE A 281 0.48 8.70 20.34
CA PHE A 281 0.71 7.62 21.31
C PHE A 281 1.57 6.52 20.69
N PRO A 282 2.61 6.03 21.38
CA PRO A 282 3.37 4.88 20.93
C PRO A 282 2.50 3.61 21.03
N LEU A 283 2.45 2.83 19.95
CA LEU A 283 1.91 1.49 19.98
C LEU A 283 3.03 0.56 20.47
N HIS A 284 2.91 0.10 21.71
CA HIS A 284 3.86 -0.86 22.24
C HIS A 284 3.56 -2.24 21.64
N ILE A 285 4.29 -2.59 20.59
CA ILE A 285 4.32 -3.96 20.09
C ILE A 285 5.20 -4.73 21.07
N PRO A 286 4.72 -5.79 21.75
CA PRO A 286 5.57 -6.62 22.59
C PRO A 286 6.70 -7.16 21.72
N SER A 287 7.95 -6.89 22.10
CA SER A 287 9.10 -7.45 21.41
C SER A 287 8.96 -8.97 21.43
N ALA A 288 8.80 -9.60 20.26
CA ALA A 288 9.23 -10.97 20.14
C ALA A 288 10.73 -10.95 20.47
N SER A 289 11.16 -11.81 21.40
CA SER A 289 12.58 -12.02 21.66
C SER A 289 13.26 -12.29 20.31
N PHE A 290 14.07 -11.36 19.84
CA PHE A 290 14.86 -11.49 18.61
C PHE A 290 15.97 -12.56 18.74
N GLU A 291 16.02 -13.29 19.87
CA GLU A 291 17.08 -14.24 20.22
C GLU A 291 16.96 -15.59 19.52
N ASP A 292 15.83 -15.94 18.89
CA ASP A 292 15.64 -17.23 18.19
C ASP A 292 15.77 -17.16 16.65
N MET A 293 16.23 -16.04 16.07
CA MET A 293 16.46 -15.92 14.63
C MET A 293 17.95 -15.81 14.31
N SER A 294 18.65 -16.95 14.17
CA SER A 294 19.99 -17.01 13.56
C SER A 294 19.90 -17.29 12.04
N PRO A 295 20.92 -16.97 11.22
CA PRO A 295 21.47 -15.66 10.88
C PRO A 295 20.85 -15.15 9.56
N VAL A 296 19.56 -14.78 9.54
CA VAL A 296 18.95 -14.16 8.32
C VAL A 296 19.38 -12.69 8.16
N THR A 297 19.91 -12.09 9.22
CA THR A 297 20.44 -10.70 9.23
C THR A 297 21.83 -10.57 8.57
N ALA A 298 22.52 -11.67 8.24
CA ALA A 298 23.92 -11.63 7.75
C ALA A 298 24.12 -12.00 6.27
N LEU A 299 23.07 -12.35 5.52
CA LEU A 299 23.17 -12.71 4.09
C LEU A 299 22.39 -11.78 3.16
N ILE A 300 21.97 -10.61 3.63
CA ILE A 300 21.24 -9.62 2.83
C ILE A 300 22.18 -8.57 2.18
N THR A 301 23.47 -8.56 2.57
CA THR A 301 24.44 -7.56 2.08
C THR A 301 25.08 -7.91 0.72
N SER A 302 25.02 -9.17 0.23
CA SER A 302 25.79 -9.55 -0.98
C SER A 302 24.96 -9.72 -2.27
N GLN A 303 23.63 -9.75 -2.20
CA GLN A 303 22.76 -9.93 -3.39
C GLN A 303 21.78 -8.76 -3.64
N MET A 304 21.80 -7.71 -2.82
CA MET A 304 20.88 -6.56 -2.94
C MET A 304 21.49 -5.32 -3.63
N LYS A 305 22.10 -5.49 -4.80
CA LYS A 305 22.56 -4.37 -5.64
C LYS A 305 21.53 -3.87 -6.67
N ARG A 306 20.24 -4.22 -6.56
CA ARG A 306 19.25 -3.90 -7.61
C ARG A 306 17.82 -3.57 -7.17
N LEU A 307 17.57 -3.32 -5.88
CA LEU A 307 16.19 -3.21 -5.35
C LEU A 307 15.70 -1.81 -4.94
N TYR A 308 16.51 -0.75 -5.04
CA TYR A 308 16.04 0.65 -5.00
C TYR A 308 17.04 1.53 -5.78
N TRP A 309 16.72 1.94 -7.01
CA TRP A 309 17.68 2.63 -7.89
C TRP A 309 17.97 4.11 -7.56
N LEU A 310 17.53 4.66 -6.42
CA LEU A 310 17.89 6.04 -6.05
C LEU A 310 18.24 6.31 -4.58
N LEU A 311 18.31 5.28 -3.71
CA LEU A 311 18.80 5.49 -2.35
C LEU A 311 19.68 4.30 -1.91
N PRO A 312 21.00 4.46 -1.78
CA PRO A 312 21.92 3.40 -1.37
C PRO A 312 21.78 2.97 0.12
N TYR A 313 20.66 3.28 0.78
CA TYR A 313 20.49 3.11 2.22
C TYR A 313 19.10 2.65 2.68
N VAL A 314 18.21 2.24 1.78
CA VAL A 314 16.85 1.86 2.20
C VAL A 314 16.74 0.35 2.32
N GLU A 315 17.09 -0.15 3.51
CA GLU A 315 16.52 -1.40 4.01
C GLU A 315 15.01 -1.15 4.24
N VAL A 316 14.16 -1.47 3.26
CA VAL A 316 12.71 -1.49 3.48
C VAL A 316 12.37 -2.79 4.19
N TYR A 317 12.51 -2.78 5.51
CA TYR A 317 11.76 -3.70 6.35
C TYR A 317 10.33 -3.18 6.42
N TYR A 318 9.41 -3.79 5.67
CA TYR A 318 7.98 -3.66 5.96
C TYR A 318 7.70 -4.35 7.31
N ILE A 319 7.93 -3.64 8.41
CA ILE A 319 7.53 -4.11 9.74
C ILE A 319 6.00 -3.95 9.84
N ALA A 320 5.33 -5.08 9.65
CA ALA A 320 4.01 -5.45 10.17
C ALA A 320 2.87 -4.42 10.03
N TYR A 321 2.14 -4.48 8.91
CA TYR A 321 0.78 -3.94 8.82
C TYR A 321 -0.22 -4.92 9.43
N ALA A 322 -0.54 -4.76 10.71
CA ALA A 322 -1.78 -5.27 11.25
C ALA A 322 -2.58 -4.07 11.75
N VAL A 323 -3.48 -3.54 10.91
CA VAL A 323 -4.51 -2.63 11.40
C VAL A 323 -5.88 -3.19 11.07
N LEU A 324 -6.48 -3.64 12.16
CA LEU A 324 -7.84 -4.02 12.44
C LEU A 324 -8.87 -3.13 11.73
N ASN A 325 -9.64 -3.73 10.81
CA ASN A 325 -11.04 -3.34 10.65
C ASN A 325 -11.83 -4.16 11.68
N CYS A 326 -12.14 -3.54 12.82
CA CYS A 326 -13.18 -3.94 13.75
C CYS A 326 -13.91 -2.67 14.18
#